data_AF-B0T2G4-F1
#
_entry.id   AF-B0T2G4-F1
#
_cell.length_a   1.000
_cell.length_b   1.000
_cell.length_c   1.000
_cell.angle_alpha   90.00
_cell.angle_beta   90.00
_cell.angle_gamma   90.00
#
_symmetry.space_group_name_H-M   'P 1'
#
loop_
_entity.id
_entity.type
_entity.pdbx_description
1 polymer ?
#
loop_
_entity_poly.entity_id
_entity_poly.type
_entity_poly.pdbx_seq_one_letter_code
_entity_poly.pdbx_strand_id
1 'polypeptide(L)'
;MGSSRPKATMPFDSSQSDDRNEHLALSGPVLQRLAGSELITRGSVNIISVKPIRRWAGDWWDKKRVDVWTYVERKLAEHLDRADLRARIGEDDFLIAMQNDQGLAAQATSVRILEDVLTHLLGAAEPSDLGVRAVIGIEAGGVVCRPIDPAVVLAARARRDSVRSPIRFDIDPLEETRRTPVAFTTAGGAALRVDFTLEHVINLKRNVATAVRIEPVVTHLGSGKQIGARAVSRLPDRDAAFIDEAALKYAAVFARATQGHDRPDLIVPASFRTLGTQRGRDMLTGTSGLSLALLRGGIMMELVDVTRGTPAGRLLEVVGLLKALTRGVIARVPPEKEALRVLRDARLAGLTLDASDLIGPAEKIAADIMAFGRDAKGLAPMIALQGLPAEGYFAAAETAGLTHAALRASHPITASAAAKRAVG
;
A
#
# COMPACT_ATOMS: atom_id res chain seq x y z
N MET A 1 -15.91 6.55 -58.11
CA MET A 1 -16.14 5.23 -57.48
C MET A 1 -14.93 4.90 -56.63
N GLY A 2 -15.10 4.87 -55.31
CA GLY A 2 -14.01 4.71 -54.34
C GLY A 2 -14.46 5.11 -52.95
N SER A 3 -15.48 4.39 -52.45
CA SER A 3 -16.06 4.61 -51.12
C SER A 3 -15.15 4.04 -50.04
N SER A 4 -14.44 4.91 -49.32
CA SER A 4 -13.69 4.55 -48.11
C SER A 4 -14.66 4.49 -46.93
N ARG A 5 -14.92 3.29 -46.40
CA ARG A 5 -15.66 3.08 -45.15
C ARG A 5 -14.75 3.36 -43.95
N PRO A 6 -15.19 4.12 -42.93
CA PRO A 6 -14.45 4.22 -41.68
C PRO A 6 -14.55 2.91 -40.88
N LYS A 7 -13.41 2.42 -40.38
CA LYS A 7 -13.33 1.33 -39.40
C LYS A 7 -14.00 1.78 -38.11
N ALA A 8 -15.09 1.10 -37.74
CA ALA A 8 -15.71 1.23 -36.44
C ALA A 8 -14.73 0.77 -35.35
N THR A 9 -14.36 1.70 -34.47
CA THR A 9 -13.68 1.41 -33.21
C THR A 9 -14.67 0.65 -32.33
N MET A 10 -14.39 -0.63 -32.10
CA MET A 10 -15.14 -1.43 -31.14
C MET A 10 -14.95 -0.83 -29.74
N PRO A 11 -16.02 -0.62 -28.95
CA PRO A 11 -15.86 -0.31 -27.54
C PRO A 11 -15.24 -1.54 -26.87
N PHE A 12 -14.17 -1.32 -26.10
CA PHE A 12 -13.72 -2.29 -25.12
C PHE A 12 -14.90 -2.55 -24.19
N ASP A 13 -15.46 -3.76 -24.29
CA ASP A 13 -16.42 -4.29 -23.34
C ASP A 13 -15.69 -4.31 -21.99
N SER A 14 -15.95 -3.30 -21.17
CA SER A 14 -15.52 -3.25 -19.78
C SER A 14 -16.15 -4.46 -19.12
N SER A 15 -15.35 -5.52 -18.95
CA SER A 15 -15.73 -6.73 -18.23
C SER A 15 -16.33 -6.31 -16.89
N GLN A 16 -17.65 -6.36 -16.82
CA GLN A 16 -18.39 -6.54 -15.59
C GLN A 16 -17.87 -7.85 -15.00
N SER A 17 -16.83 -7.78 -14.17
CA SER A 17 -16.52 -8.88 -13.27
C SER A 17 -17.78 -9.09 -12.45
N ASP A 18 -18.43 -10.24 -12.63
CA ASP A 18 -19.60 -10.66 -11.85
C ASP A 18 -19.31 -10.40 -10.36
N ASP A 19 -19.88 -9.32 -9.83
CA ASP A 19 -19.78 -8.87 -8.44
C ASP A 19 -20.68 -9.77 -7.57
N ARG A 20 -20.64 -11.08 -7.82
CA ARG A 20 -21.41 -12.07 -7.11
C ARG A 20 -20.62 -12.49 -5.90
N ASN A 21 -20.98 -11.89 -4.78
CA ASN A 21 -20.63 -12.43 -3.48
C ASN A 21 -21.04 -13.91 -3.43
N GLU A 22 -20.08 -14.76 -3.09
CA GLU A 22 -20.29 -16.19 -2.90
C GLU A 22 -20.51 -16.48 -1.42
N HIS A 23 -21.44 -17.39 -1.12
CA HIS A 23 -21.66 -17.87 0.24
C HIS A 23 -21.03 -19.25 0.41
N LEU A 24 -20.23 -19.41 1.46
CA LEU A 24 -19.62 -20.69 1.79
C LEU A 24 -19.95 -21.09 3.23
N ALA A 25 -20.50 -22.29 3.40
CA ALA A 25 -20.74 -22.84 4.72
C ALA A 25 -19.42 -23.13 5.45
N LEU A 26 -19.38 -22.86 6.75
CA LEU A 26 -18.23 -23.16 7.59
C LEU A 26 -18.65 -24.01 8.79
N SER A 27 -17.71 -24.77 9.34
CA SER A 27 -17.96 -25.48 10.60
C SER A 27 -18.06 -24.50 11.78
N GLY A 28 -18.91 -24.83 12.75
CA GLY A 28 -19.12 -24.02 13.96
C GLY A 28 -17.83 -23.58 14.67
N PRO A 29 -16.84 -24.48 14.88
CA PRO A 29 -15.57 -24.11 15.51
C PRO A 29 -14.75 -23.09 14.71
N VAL A 30 -14.77 -23.15 13.38
CA VAL A 30 -14.04 -22.19 12.52
C VAL A 30 -14.74 -20.83 12.56
N LEU A 31 -16.08 -20.81 12.46
CA LEU A 31 -16.87 -19.58 12.57
C LEU A 31 -16.66 -18.87 13.90
N GLN A 32 -16.68 -19.61 15.00
CA GLN A 32 -16.50 -19.04 16.34
C GLN A 32 -15.13 -18.37 16.50
N ARG A 33 -14.08 -18.92 15.90
CA ARG A 33 -12.74 -18.30 15.89
C ARG A 33 -12.68 -17.03 15.05
N LEU A 34 -13.40 -16.99 13.93
CA LEU A 34 -13.42 -15.82 13.05
C LEU A 34 -14.29 -14.69 13.61
N ALA A 35 -15.48 -15.00 14.12
CA ALA A 35 -16.47 -14.02 14.59
C ALA A 35 -15.98 -13.17 15.77
N GLY A 36 -15.08 -13.70 16.60
CA GLY A 36 -14.46 -12.96 17.70
C GLY A 36 -13.22 -12.14 17.31
N SER A 37 -12.87 -12.08 16.02
CA SER A 37 -11.62 -11.48 15.53
C SER A 37 -11.86 -10.33 14.56
N GLU A 38 -10.92 -9.38 14.51
CA GLU A 38 -10.94 -8.30 13.52
C GLU A 38 -10.32 -8.70 12.17
N LEU A 39 -10.02 -9.99 11.97
CA LEU A 39 -9.27 -10.48 10.80
C LEU A 39 -10.01 -10.25 9.49
N ILE A 40 -11.35 -10.36 9.50
CA ILE A 40 -12.17 -10.13 8.31
C ILE A 40 -12.14 -8.65 7.92
N THR A 41 -12.33 -7.75 8.90
CA THR A 41 -12.26 -6.29 8.70
C THR A 41 -10.89 -5.79 8.26
N ARG A 42 -9.84 -6.59 8.49
CA ARG A 42 -8.47 -6.32 8.01
C ARG A 42 -8.20 -6.90 6.61
N GLY A 43 -9.11 -7.71 6.06
CA GLY A 43 -8.87 -8.44 4.82
C GLY A 43 -7.80 -9.52 4.97
N SER A 44 -7.66 -10.08 6.16
CA SER A 44 -6.64 -11.08 6.50
C SER A 44 -7.12 -12.53 6.31
N VAL A 45 -8.37 -12.72 5.88
CA VAL A 45 -9.01 -14.03 5.75
C VAL A 45 -9.29 -14.31 4.27
N ASN A 46 -8.69 -15.38 3.75
CA ASN A 46 -8.82 -15.80 2.37
C ASN A 46 -9.16 -17.29 2.28
N ILE A 47 -9.70 -17.70 1.15
CA ILE A 47 -9.99 -19.09 0.81
C ILE A 47 -9.25 -19.41 -0.48
N ILE A 48 -8.44 -20.46 -0.47
CA ILE A 48 -7.84 -21.03 -1.68
C ILE A 48 -8.64 -22.25 -2.11
N SER A 49 -8.81 -22.41 -3.42
CA SER A 49 -9.54 -23.54 -4.01
C SER A 49 -8.63 -24.38 -4.90
N VAL A 50 -8.61 -25.70 -4.66
CA VAL A 50 -7.92 -26.69 -5.49
C VAL A 50 -8.86 -27.36 -6.52
N LYS A 51 -10.01 -26.73 -6.80
CA LYS A 51 -10.94 -27.16 -7.87
C LYS A 51 -10.26 -27.46 -9.20
N PRO A 52 -9.28 -26.68 -9.69
CA PRO A 52 -8.57 -27.01 -10.93
C PRO A 52 -7.88 -28.37 -10.88
N ILE A 53 -7.28 -28.73 -9.74
CA ILE A 53 -6.61 -30.04 -9.56
C ILE A 53 -7.64 -31.16 -9.55
N ARG A 54 -8.79 -30.97 -8.90
CA ARG A 54 -9.88 -31.94 -8.93
C ARG A 54 -10.40 -32.14 -10.36
N ARG A 55 -10.61 -31.06 -11.11
CA ARG A 55 -11.04 -31.11 -12.51
C ARG A 55 -10.05 -31.87 -13.38
N TRP A 56 -8.75 -31.60 -13.20
CA TRP A 56 -7.68 -32.31 -13.88
C TRP A 56 -7.63 -33.81 -13.50
N ALA A 57 -7.81 -34.14 -12.22
CA ALA A 57 -7.76 -35.52 -11.75
C ALA A 57 -8.96 -36.36 -12.22
N GLY A 58 -10.13 -35.75 -12.43
CA GLY A 58 -11.34 -36.44 -12.86
C GLY A 58 -11.68 -37.63 -11.95
N ASP A 59 -11.86 -38.80 -12.54
CA ASP A 59 -12.19 -40.05 -11.84
C ASP A 59 -11.08 -40.53 -10.86
N TRP A 60 -9.86 -40.01 -11.00
CA TRP A 60 -8.75 -40.35 -10.10
C TRP A 60 -8.77 -39.54 -8.81
N TRP A 61 -9.67 -38.57 -8.67
CA TRP A 61 -9.71 -37.67 -7.51
C TRP A 61 -9.82 -38.42 -6.19
N ASP A 62 -10.68 -39.43 -6.08
CA ASP A 62 -10.85 -40.16 -4.81
C ASP A 62 -9.57 -40.87 -4.33
N LYS A 63 -8.72 -41.26 -5.28
CA LYS A 63 -7.40 -41.86 -5.00
C LYS A 63 -6.35 -40.81 -4.67
N LYS A 64 -6.42 -39.63 -5.30
CA LYS A 64 -5.39 -38.57 -5.22
C LYS A 64 -5.64 -37.52 -4.15
N ARG A 65 -6.89 -37.35 -3.70
CA ARG A 65 -7.29 -36.25 -2.80
C ARG A 65 -6.47 -36.20 -1.52
N VAL A 66 -6.12 -37.34 -0.93
CA VAL A 66 -5.31 -37.40 0.30
C VAL A 66 -3.90 -36.85 0.08
N ASP A 67 -3.27 -37.20 -1.05
CA ASP A 67 -1.94 -36.68 -1.42
C ASP A 67 -2.01 -35.17 -1.66
N VAL A 68 -3.04 -34.71 -2.38
CA VAL A 68 -3.26 -33.27 -2.65
C VAL A 68 -3.45 -32.51 -1.34
N TRP A 69 -4.32 -32.98 -0.45
CA TRP A 69 -4.55 -32.35 0.85
C TRP A 69 -3.28 -32.33 1.70
N THR A 70 -2.52 -33.42 1.73
CA THR A 70 -1.23 -33.49 2.44
C THR A 70 -0.25 -32.46 1.89
N TYR A 71 -0.20 -32.31 0.57
CA TYR A 71 0.67 -31.33 -0.08
C TYR A 71 0.25 -29.88 0.25
N VAL A 72 -1.05 -29.59 0.21
CA VAL A 72 -1.60 -28.27 0.56
C VAL A 72 -1.28 -27.93 2.02
N GLU A 73 -1.51 -28.84 2.96
CA GLU A 73 -1.20 -28.63 4.38
C GLU A 73 0.29 -28.36 4.61
N ARG A 74 1.17 -29.05 3.88
CA ARG A 74 2.61 -28.76 3.91
C ARG A 74 2.90 -27.33 3.43
N LYS A 75 2.32 -26.90 2.31
CA LYS A 75 2.52 -25.53 1.79
C LYS A 75 1.94 -24.46 2.69
N LEU A 76 0.79 -24.73 3.31
CA LEU A 76 0.25 -23.86 4.36
C LEU A 76 1.24 -23.74 5.53
N ALA A 77 1.83 -24.83 5.99
CA ALA A 77 2.81 -24.81 7.08
C ALA A 77 4.14 -24.11 6.73
N GLU A 78 4.54 -24.10 5.45
CA GLU A 78 5.75 -23.41 4.98
C GLU A 78 5.58 -21.88 4.94
N HIS A 79 4.37 -21.38 4.62
CA HIS A 79 4.12 -19.95 4.37
C HIS A 79 3.44 -19.20 5.53
N LEU A 80 2.74 -19.92 6.41
CA LEU A 80 1.95 -19.36 7.51
C LEU A 80 2.68 -19.44 8.85
N ASP A 81 2.45 -18.44 9.70
CA ASP A 81 3.00 -18.42 11.06
C ASP A 81 2.20 -19.39 11.96
N ARG A 82 2.79 -19.79 13.10
CA ARG A 82 2.13 -20.71 14.05
C ARG A 82 0.81 -20.18 14.62
N ALA A 83 0.65 -18.86 14.66
CA ALA A 83 -0.55 -18.20 15.18
C ALA A 83 -1.65 -18.03 14.12
N ASP A 84 -1.34 -18.31 12.85
CA ASP A 84 -2.31 -18.21 11.76
C ASP A 84 -3.27 -19.39 11.81
N LEU A 85 -4.54 -19.12 11.51
CA LEU A 85 -5.58 -20.13 11.44
C LEU A 85 -5.60 -20.70 10.02
N ARG A 86 -5.56 -22.03 9.93
CA ARG A 86 -5.80 -22.78 8.71
C ARG A 86 -6.85 -23.85 8.96
N ALA A 87 -7.76 -24.04 8.01
CA ALA A 87 -8.76 -25.07 8.10
C ALA A 87 -9.17 -25.53 6.71
N ARG A 88 -9.28 -26.84 6.51
CA ARG A 88 -10.01 -27.38 5.36
C ARG A 88 -11.51 -27.25 5.62
N ILE A 89 -12.21 -26.61 4.70
CA ILE A 89 -13.63 -26.23 4.84
C ILE A 89 -14.53 -26.97 3.85
N GLY A 90 -13.95 -27.63 2.85
CA GLY A 90 -14.64 -28.50 1.89
C GLY A 90 -13.73 -29.58 1.35
N GLU A 91 -14.13 -30.21 0.24
CA GLU A 91 -13.26 -31.19 -0.45
C GLU A 91 -12.10 -30.53 -1.19
N ASP A 92 -12.32 -29.30 -1.64
CA ASP A 92 -11.47 -28.52 -2.53
C ASP A 92 -11.11 -27.14 -1.98
N ASP A 93 -11.67 -26.74 -0.84
CA ASP A 93 -11.50 -25.39 -0.30
C ASP A 93 -10.78 -25.40 1.05
N PHE A 94 -9.85 -24.46 1.20
CA PHE A 94 -9.05 -24.24 2.41
C PHE A 94 -9.11 -22.78 2.84
N LEU A 95 -9.48 -22.55 4.11
CA LEU A 95 -9.50 -21.25 4.75
C LEU A 95 -8.13 -20.95 5.35
N ILE A 96 -7.68 -19.71 5.15
CA ILE A 96 -6.46 -19.13 5.69
C ILE A 96 -6.83 -17.82 6.38
N ALA A 97 -6.45 -17.64 7.64
CA ALA A 97 -6.62 -16.39 8.36
C ALA A 97 -5.31 -16.01 9.05
N MET A 98 -4.70 -14.92 8.58
CA MET A 98 -3.36 -14.49 8.96
C MET A 98 -3.41 -13.42 10.05
N GLN A 99 -2.60 -13.54 11.10
CA GLN A 99 -2.61 -12.57 12.21
C GLN A 99 -1.82 -11.30 11.86
N ASN A 100 -0.70 -11.49 11.18
CA ASN A 100 0.29 -10.45 10.94
C ASN A 100 0.15 -9.80 9.55
N ASP A 101 -0.40 -10.52 8.58
CA ASP A 101 -0.62 -10.00 7.22
C ASP A 101 -2.09 -9.62 7.02
N GLN A 102 -2.31 -8.59 6.20
CA GLN A 102 -3.62 -8.03 5.94
C GLN A 102 -3.72 -7.52 4.51
N GLY A 103 -4.97 -7.38 4.02
CA GLY A 103 -5.28 -6.97 2.66
C GLY A 103 -4.40 -7.65 1.61
N LEU A 104 -3.79 -6.85 0.74
CA LEU A 104 -3.02 -7.33 -0.40
C LEU A 104 -1.83 -8.22 -0.02
N ALA A 105 -1.25 -8.05 1.18
CA ALA A 105 -0.19 -8.94 1.69
C ALA A 105 -0.71 -10.36 1.99
N ALA A 106 -1.88 -10.45 2.61
CA ALA A 106 -2.52 -11.72 2.92
C ALA A 106 -2.99 -12.43 1.64
N GLN A 107 -3.53 -11.66 0.69
CA GLN A 107 -3.93 -12.17 -0.62
C GLN A 107 -2.72 -12.66 -1.42
N ALA A 108 -1.62 -11.90 -1.46
CA ALA A 108 -0.39 -12.30 -2.14
C ALA A 108 0.20 -13.59 -1.60
N THR A 109 0.12 -13.79 -0.27
CA THR A 109 0.54 -15.05 0.35
C THR A 109 -0.38 -16.21 -0.04
N SER A 110 -1.69 -15.99 -0.05
CA SER A 110 -2.69 -17.00 -0.44
C SER A 110 -2.53 -17.41 -1.91
N VAL A 111 -2.32 -16.46 -2.81
CA VAL A 111 -1.98 -16.71 -4.22
C VAL A 111 -0.66 -17.47 -4.33
N ARG A 112 0.37 -17.10 -3.58
CA ARG A 112 1.68 -17.79 -3.60
C ARG A 112 1.57 -19.26 -3.20
N ILE A 113 0.80 -19.54 -2.15
CA ILE A 113 0.54 -20.91 -1.68
C ILE A 113 -0.15 -21.71 -2.78
N LEU A 114 -1.20 -21.15 -3.41
CA LEU A 114 -1.92 -21.83 -4.48
C LEU A 114 -1.05 -22.03 -5.73
N GLU A 115 -0.24 -21.05 -6.12
CA GLU A 115 0.73 -21.17 -7.22
C GLU A 115 1.71 -22.33 -7.00
N ASP A 116 2.26 -22.46 -5.79
CA ASP A 116 3.18 -23.56 -5.45
C ASP A 116 2.48 -24.93 -5.54
N VAL A 117 1.22 -25.01 -5.08
CA VAL A 117 0.40 -26.21 -5.15
C VAL A 117 0.08 -26.60 -6.59
N LEU A 118 -0.40 -25.65 -7.41
CA LEU A 118 -0.74 -25.88 -8.80
C LEU A 118 0.51 -26.25 -9.63
N THR A 119 1.61 -25.51 -9.46
CA THR A 119 2.86 -25.78 -10.19
C THR A 119 3.38 -27.19 -9.89
N HIS A 120 3.29 -27.65 -8.64
CA HIS A 120 3.74 -29.00 -8.30
C HIS A 120 2.84 -30.10 -8.87
N LEU A 121 1.52 -29.92 -8.83
CA LEU A 121 0.56 -30.97 -9.18
C LEU A 121 0.18 -30.97 -10.66
N LEU A 122 0.13 -29.80 -11.29
CA LEU A 122 -0.28 -29.59 -12.69
C LEU A 122 0.88 -29.20 -13.60
N GLY A 123 2.07 -28.91 -13.05
CA GLY A 123 3.25 -28.49 -13.81
C GLY A 123 3.32 -26.99 -14.10
N ALA A 124 2.20 -26.27 -13.99
CA ALA A 124 2.12 -24.81 -14.15
C ALA A 124 0.97 -24.24 -13.31
N ALA A 125 1.02 -22.94 -13.05
CA ALA A 125 -0.05 -22.18 -12.40
C ALA A 125 -0.55 -21.09 -13.35
N GLU A 126 -1.61 -21.40 -14.11
CA GLU A 126 -2.24 -20.42 -15.00
C GLU A 126 -3.11 -19.45 -14.19
N PRO A 127 -3.18 -18.15 -14.57
CA PRO A 127 -4.00 -17.17 -13.84
C PRO A 127 -5.47 -17.56 -13.71
N SER A 128 -6.04 -18.25 -14.70
CA SER A 128 -7.41 -18.76 -14.67
C SER A 128 -7.66 -19.87 -13.64
N ASP A 129 -6.59 -20.53 -13.17
CA ASP A 129 -6.65 -21.60 -12.17
C ASP A 129 -6.41 -21.07 -10.74
N LEU A 130 -6.08 -19.79 -10.58
CA LEU A 130 -5.87 -19.16 -9.28
C LEU A 130 -7.19 -18.82 -8.59
N GLY A 131 -7.90 -19.85 -8.13
CA GLY A 131 -9.14 -19.74 -7.37
C GLY A 131 -8.91 -19.26 -5.95
N VAL A 132 -8.66 -17.97 -5.75
CA VAL A 132 -8.53 -17.33 -4.43
C VAL A 132 -9.69 -16.37 -4.19
N ARG A 133 -10.28 -16.41 -2.99
CA ARG A 133 -11.40 -15.56 -2.57
C ARG A 133 -11.07 -14.87 -1.25
N ALA A 134 -11.42 -13.59 -1.13
CA ALA A 134 -11.35 -12.84 0.12
C ALA A 134 -12.65 -13.03 0.90
N VAL A 135 -12.56 -13.31 2.20
CA VAL A 135 -13.74 -13.30 3.08
C VAL A 135 -14.05 -11.86 3.49
N ILE A 136 -15.27 -11.41 3.20
CA ILE A 136 -15.73 -10.04 3.43
C ILE A 136 -16.80 -9.92 4.52
N GLY A 137 -17.33 -11.04 5.00
CA GLY A 137 -18.35 -11.06 6.06
C GLY A 137 -18.66 -12.46 6.56
N ILE A 138 -19.41 -12.51 7.66
CA ILE A 138 -19.98 -13.74 8.24
C ILE A 138 -21.50 -13.60 8.18
N GLU A 139 -22.17 -14.58 7.59
CA GLU A 139 -23.63 -14.61 7.49
C GLU A 139 -24.14 -16.05 7.65
N ALA A 140 -25.27 -16.22 8.35
CA ALA A 140 -26.08 -17.44 8.39
C ALA A 140 -25.30 -18.79 8.46
N GLY A 141 -24.35 -18.92 9.40
CA GLY A 141 -23.59 -20.16 9.57
C GLY A 141 -22.50 -20.39 8.51
N GLY A 142 -22.07 -19.33 7.83
CA GLY A 142 -21.03 -19.37 6.82
C GLY A 142 -20.33 -18.01 6.66
N VAL A 143 -19.62 -17.86 5.55
CA VAL A 143 -18.93 -16.63 5.17
C VAL A 143 -19.37 -16.15 3.81
N VAL A 144 -19.31 -14.83 3.65
CA VAL A 144 -19.49 -14.14 2.37
C VAL A 144 -18.11 -13.88 1.80
N CYS A 145 -17.91 -14.25 0.54
CA CYS A 145 -16.62 -14.19 -0.14
C CYS A 145 -16.73 -13.41 -1.45
N ARG A 146 -15.64 -12.72 -1.80
CA ARG A 146 -15.48 -12.07 -3.10
C ARG A 146 -14.26 -12.66 -3.82
N PRO A 147 -14.33 -12.96 -5.12
CA PRO A 147 -13.16 -13.40 -5.87
C PRO A 147 -12.05 -12.35 -5.83
N ILE A 148 -10.80 -12.79 -5.70
CA ILE A 148 -9.62 -11.93 -5.84
C ILE A 148 -9.17 -12.01 -7.28
N ASP A 149 -8.92 -10.86 -7.90
CA ASP A 149 -8.28 -10.79 -9.21
C ASP A 149 -6.77 -11.09 -9.07
N PRO A 150 -6.27 -12.22 -9.62
CA PRO A 150 -4.85 -12.54 -9.56
C PRO A 150 -3.98 -11.50 -10.27
N ALA A 151 -4.49 -10.80 -11.30
CA ALA A 151 -3.73 -9.80 -12.04
C ALA A 151 -3.32 -8.62 -11.13
N VAL A 152 -4.20 -8.22 -10.21
CA VAL A 152 -3.93 -7.18 -9.20
C VAL A 152 -2.79 -7.61 -8.26
N VAL A 153 -2.83 -8.85 -7.77
CA VAL A 153 -1.79 -9.40 -6.89
C VAL A 153 -0.44 -9.52 -7.62
N LEU A 154 -0.46 -10.01 -8.86
CA LEU A 154 0.74 -10.15 -9.69
C LEU A 154 1.35 -8.79 -10.04
N ALA A 155 0.52 -7.78 -10.35
CA ALA A 155 0.94 -6.40 -10.55
C ALA A 155 1.60 -5.82 -9.29
N ALA A 156 1.04 -6.07 -8.10
CA ALA A 156 1.61 -5.62 -6.84
C ALA A 156 2.98 -6.25 -6.53
N ARG A 157 3.27 -7.44 -7.05
CA ARG A 157 4.58 -8.11 -6.95
C ARG A 157 5.63 -7.54 -7.89
N ALA A 158 5.27 -6.72 -8.87
CA ALA A 158 6.21 -6.16 -9.84
C ALA A 158 7.18 -5.10 -9.25
N ARG A 159 7.02 -4.74 -7.96
CA ARG A 159 7.88 -3.89 -7.08
C ARG A 159 8.29 -2.48 -7.56
N ARG A 160 8.31 -2.19 -8.86
CA ARG A 160 9.03 -1.04 -9.45
C ARG A 160 8.26 -0.34 -10.56
N ASP A 161 7.30 -1.02 -11.15
CA ASP A 161 6.64 -0.53 -12.34
C ASP A 161 5.45 0.32 -11.92
N SER A 162 5.69 1.64 -11.82
CA SER A 162 4.63 2.58 -11.52
C SER A 162 3.53 2.55 -12.57
N VAL A 163 3.84 2.21 -13.81
CA VAL A 163 2.87 2.06 -14.92
C VAL A 163 1.99 0.84 -14.67
N ARG A 164 2.57 -0.29 -14.22
CA ARG A 164 1.82 -1.51 -13.87
C ARG A 164 1.29 -1.52 -12.43
N SER A 165 1.34 -0.40 -11.72
CA SER A 165 0.82 -0.32 -10.36
C SER A 165 -0.68 -0.64 -10.34
N PRO A 166 -1.18 -1.47 -9.39
CA PRO A 166 -2.61 -1.75 -9.29
C PRO A 166 -3.48 -0.51 -9.08
N ILE A 167 -2.91 0.56 -8.53
CA ILE A 167 -3.60 1.83 -8.32
C ILE A 167 -3.89 2.58 -9.62
N ARG A 168 -3.26 2.20 -10.73
CA ARG A 168 -3.37 2.87 -12.03
C ARG A 168 -4.37 2.22 -12.99
N PHE A 169 -4.89 1.04 -12.68
CA PHE A 169 -5.81 0.33 -13.58
C PHE A 169 -7.06 1.16 -13.91
N ASP A 170 -7.50 1.99 -12.98
CA ASP A 170 -8.76 2.73 -13.06
C ASP A 170 -8.57 4.25 -13.16
N ILE A 171 -7.37 4.71 -13.57
CA ILE A 171 -6.98 6.13 -13.55
C ILE A 171 -6.85 6.66 -14.97
N ASP A 172 -7.50 7.79 -15.25
CA ASP A 172 -7.26 8.58 -16.46
C ASP A 172 -5.92 9.33 -16.35
N PRO A 173 -4.93 9.03 -17.21
CA PRO A 173 -3.63 9.73 -17.21
C PRO A 173 -3.75 11.24 -17.42
N LEU A 174 -4.81 11.70 -18.10
CA LEU A 174 -5.04 13.13 -18.32
C LEU A 174 -5.43 13.84 -17.02
N GLU A 175 -6.25 13.21 -16.18
CA GLU A 175 -6.63 13.75 -14.87
C GLU A 175 -5.43 13.80 -13.92
N GLU A 176 -4.55 12.79 -13.94
CA GLU A 176 -3.29 12.81 -13.19
C GLU A 176 -2.40 13.98 -13.66
N THR A 177 -2.19 14.12 -14.97
CA THR A 177 -1.34 15.17 -15.57
C THR A 177 -1.85 16.59 -15.29
N ARG A 178 -3.17 16.77 -15.13
CA ARG A 178 -3.75 18.08 -14.75
C ARG A 178 -3.45 18.50 -13.32
N ARG A 179 -3.05 17.56 -12.46
CA ARG A 179 -2.82 17.79 -11.02
C ARG A 179 -1.33 17.86 -10.67
N THR A 180 -0.44 17.48 -11.60
CA THR A 180 1.02 17.53 -11.42
C THR A 180 1.72 17.89 -12.73
N PRO A 181 2.60 18.92 -12.75
CA PRO A 181 3.06 19.74 -11.63
C PRO A 181 2.09 20.88 -11.27
N VAL A 182 2.26 21.44 -10.08
CA VAL A 182 1.70 22.75 -9.69
C VAL A 182 2.81 23.76 -9.43
N ALA A 183 2.56 25.04 -9.68
CA ALA A 183 3.51 26.11 -9.42
C ALA A 183 2.90 27.21 -8.56
N PHE A 184 3.71 27.81 -7.68
CA PHE A 184 3.30 28.93 -6.85
C PHE A 184 4.50 29.79 -6.44
N THR A 185 4.22 31.01 -5.98
CA THR A 185 5.22 31.91 -5.42
C THR A 185 5.07 31.94 -3.91
N THR A 186 6.18 31.69 -3.19
CA THR A 186 6.19 31.74 -1.72
C THR A 186 5.98 33.15 -1.21
N ALA A 187 5.64 33.27 0.08
CA ALA A 187 5.57 34.59 0.73
C ALA A 187 6.90 35.37 0.64
N GLY A 188 8.04 34.67 0.54
CA GLY A 188 9.36 35.24 0.35
C GLY A 188 9.71 35.57 -1.11
N GLY A 189 8.78 35.45 -2.05
CA GLY A 189 8.98 35.77 -3.47
C GLY A 189 9.67 34.67 -4.30
N ALA A 190 9.98 33.52 -3.72
CA ALA A 190 10.59 32.41 -4.46
C ALA A 190 9.54 31.69 -5.31
N ALA A 191 9.82 31.49 -6.59
CA ALA A 191 8.94 30.72 -7.48
C ALA A 191 9.27 29.22 -7.36
N LEU A 192 8.30 28.42 -6.90
CA LEU A 192 8.43 26.99 -6.68
C LEU A 192 7.50 26.21 -7.61
N ARG A 193 7.97 25.04 -8.02
CA ARG A 193 7.21 23.99 -8.70
C ARG A 193 7.17 22.76 -7.81
N VAL A 194 6.02 22.12 -7.72
CA VAL A 194 5.82 20.87 -6.99
C VAL A 194 5.34 19.83 -7.98
N ASP A 195 6.12 18.77 -8.10
CA ASP A 195 5.78 17.56 -8.84
C ASP A 195 5.42 16.47 -7.83
N PHE A 196 4.38 15.71 -8.10
CA PHE A 196 4.03 14.54 -7.31
C PHE A 196 4.46 13.26 -8.02
N THR A 197 5.18 12.41 -7.30
CA THR A 197 5.58 11.08 -7.76
C THR A 197 4.97 10.00 -6.86
N LEU A 198 4.92 8.76 -7.35
CA LEU A 198 4.38 7.62 -6.62
C LEU A 198 5.50 6.66 -6.24
N GLU A 199 5.63 6.35 -4.96
CA GLU A 199 6.58 5.39 -4.41
C GLU A 199 5.87 4.15 -3.89
N HIS A 200 6.24 2.98 -4.38
CA HIS A 200 5.69 1.71 -3.89
C HIS A 200 6.30 1.36 -2.54
N VAL A 201 5.44 1.22 -1.54
CA VAL A 201 5.81 0.76 -0.20
C VAL A 201 5.63 -0.75 -0.14
N ILE A 202 6.76 -1.44 -0.10
CA ILE A 202 6.85 -2.89 -0.25
C ILE A 202 6.91 -3.52 1.13
N ASN A 203 6.01 -4.47 1.41
CA ASN A 203 6.14 -5.35 2.56
C ASN A 203 7.37 -6.25 2.34
N LEU A 204 8.37 -6.17 3.22
CA LEU A 204 9.64 -6.85 3.04
C LEU A 204 9.51 -8.37 3.15
N LYS A 205 8.68 -8.87 4.08
CA LYS A 205 8.46 -10.31 4.31
C LYS A 205 7.74 -10.96 3.12
N ARG A 206 6.69 -10.31 2.60
CA ARG A 206 5.83 -10.86 1.53
C ARG A 206 6.23 -10.41 0.14
N ASN A 207 7.08 -9.41 0.08
CA ASN A 207 7.59 -8.85 -1.13
C ASN A 207 6.47 -8.43 -2.11
N VAL A 208 5.60 -7.56 -1.63
CA VAL A 208 4.47 -7.04 -2.40
C VAL A 208 4.26 -5.58 -2.03
N ALA A 209 3.94 -4.74 -3.00
CA ALA A 209 3.57 -3.35 -2.75
C ALA A 209 2.20 -3.32 -2.07
N THR A 210 2.16 -3.04 -0.77
CA THR A 210 0.93 -2.99 0.04
C THR A 210 0.37 -1.58 0.15
N ALA A 211 1.19 -0.57 -0.11
CA ALA A 211 0.78 0.81 -0.19
C ALA A 211 1.55 1.55 -1.28
N VAL A 212 1.00 2.67 -1.73
CA VAL A 212 1.64 3.62 -2.62
C VAL A 212 1.69 4.97 -1.91
N ARG A 213 2.87 5.56 -1.81
CA ARG A 213 3.07 6.88 -1.19
C ARG A 213 3.19 7.95 -2.25
N ILE A 214 2.48 9.06 -2.05
CA ILE A 214 2.70 10.28 -2.81
C ILE A 214 3.95 10.96 -2.26
N GLU A 215 4.91 11.26 -3.11
CA GLU A 215 6.09 12.03 -2.76
C GLU A 215 6.06 13.40 -3.46
N PRO A 216 5.97 14.52 -2.70
CA PRO A 216 6.12 15.86 -3.26
C PRO A 216 7.60 16.16 -3.52
N VAL A 217 7.93 16.43 -4.78
CA VAL A 217 9.23 16.91 -5.21
C VAL A 217 9.16 18.40 -5.49
N VAL A 218 9.79 19.20 -4.63
CA VAL A 218 9.78 20.65 -4.73
C VAL A 218 11.03 21.14 -5.47
N THR A 219 10.84 21.94 -6.50
CA THR A 219 11.92 22.50 -7.34
C THR A 219 11.83 24.02 -7.37
N HIS A 220 12.95 24.71 -7.17
CA HIS A 220 13.03 26.14 -7.36
C HIS A 220 13.08 26.48 -8.85
N LEU A 221 12.07 27.19 -9.37
CA LEU A 221 11.90 27.42 -10.82
C LEU A 221 13.04 28.24 -11.41
N GLY A 222 13.54 29.24 -10.68
CA GLY A 222 14.62 30.11 -11.19
C GLY A 222 15.98 29.41 -11.31
N SER A 223 16.22 28.34 -10.55
CA SER A 223 17.52 27.64 -10.52
C SER A 223 17.46 26.20 -11.02
N GLY A 224 16.27 25.64 -11.18
CA GLY A 224 16.04 24.23 -11.49
C GLY A 224 16.50 23.27 -10.39
N LYS A 225 16.91 23.75 -9.22
CA LYS A 225 17.39 22.90 -8.12
C LYS A 225 16.24 22.36 -7.30
N GLN A 226 16.27 21.05 -7.06
CA GLN A 226 15.37 20.40 -6.10
C GLN A 226 15.69 20.88 -4.68
N ILE A 227 14.64 21.18 -3.93
CA ILE A 227 14.68 21.57 -2.53
C ILE A 227 14.50 20.30 -1.69
N GLY A 228 15.45 20.02 -0.80
CA GLY A 228 15.38 18.87 0.09
C GLY A 228 14.27 19.01 1.14
N ALA A 229 13.79 17.88 1.69
CA ALA A 229 12.69 17.84 2.65
C ALA A 229 12.89 18.79 3.85
N ARG A 230 14.12 18.89 4.39
CA ARG A 230 14.44 19.79 5.50
C ARG A 230 14.34 21.29 5.17
N ALA A 231 14.48 21.66 3.90
CA ALA A 231 14.27 23.04 3.46
C ALA A 231 12.78 23.31 3.21
N VAL A 232 12.04 22.31 2.71
CA VAL A 232 10.58 22.36 2.59
C VAL A 232 9.92 22.53 3.97
N SER A 233 10.39 21.80 4.99
CA SER A 233 9.86 21.92 6.36
C SER A 233 10.07 23.30 7.01
N ARG A 234 10.97 24.12 6.46
CA ARG A 234 11.23 25.51 6.90
C ARG A 234 10.42 26.55 6.15
N LEU A 235 9.65 26.16 5.13
CA LEU A 235 8.74 27.10 4.46
C LEU A 235 7.75 27.70 5.46
N PRO A 236 7.25 28.91 5.25
CA PRO A 236 6.14 29.47 6.03
C PRO A 236 4.91 28.57 6.01
N ASP A 237 4.08 28.62 7.06
CA ASP A 237 2.90 27.75 7.20
C ASP A 237 1.92 27.86 6.02
N ARG A 238 1.75 29.06 5.47
CA ARG A 238 0.92 29.28 4.28
C ARG A 238 1.43 28.51 3.06
N ASP A 239 2.74 28.48 2.86
CA ASP A 239 3.39 27.85 1.72
C ASP A 239 3.39 26.32 1.87
N ALA A 240 3.58 25.82 3.09
CA ALA A 240 3.41 24.40 3.40
C ALA A 240 1.98 23.93 3.20
N ALA A 241 0.99 24.70 3.69
CA ALA A 241 -0.42 24.39 3.49
C ALA A 241 -0.82 24.35 2.00
N PHE A 242 -0.17 25.15 1.14
CA PHE A 242 -0.38 25.06 -0.31
C PHE A 242 0.10 23.72 -0.87
N ILE A 243 1.28 23.25 -0.46
CA ILE A 243 1.82 21.95 -0.88
C ILE A 243 0.91 20.82 -0.40
N ASP A 244 0.46 20.85 0.85
CA ASP A 244 -0.45 19.85 1.42
C ASP A 244 -1.81 19.83 0.69
N GLU A 245 -2.35 20.99 0.34
CA GLU A 245 -3.59 21.11 -0.42
C GLU A 245 -3.45 20.53 -1.83
N ALA A 246 -2.31 20.79 -2.48
CA ALA A 246 -2.00 20.21 -3.78
C ALA A 246 -1.82 18.68 -3.69
N ALA A 247 -1.18 18.17 -2.64
CA ALA A 247 -1.03 16.74 -2.41
C ALA A 247 -2.39 16.05 -2.22
N LEU A 248 -3.31 16.64 -1.46
CA LEU A 248 -4.68 16.13 -1.30
C LEU A 248 -5.46 16.15 -2.62
N LYS A 249 -5.34 17.22 -3.42
CA LYS A 249 -5.96 17.29 -4.75
C LYS A 249 -5.41 16.25 -5.71
N TYR A 250 -4.12 15.93 -5.61
CA TYR A 250 -3.49 14.85 -6.36
C TYR A 250 -3.98 13.48 -5.88
N ALA A 251 -4.07 13.27 -4.57
CA ALA A 251 -4.60 12.06 -3.96
C ALA A 251 -6.04 11.76 -4.37
N ALA A 252 -6.86 12.80 -4.59
CA ALA A 252 -8.24 12.67 -5.07
C ALA A 252 -8.36 11.88 -6.38
N VAL A 253 -7.33 11.91 -7.24
CA VAL A 253 -7.29 11.13 -8.49
C VAL A 253 -7.31 9.64 -8.18
N PHE A 254 -6.60 9.20 -7.14
CA PHE A 254 -6.40 7.78 -6.82
C PHE A 254 -7.36 7.24 -5.76
N ALA A 255 -8.11 8.11 -5.09
CA ALA A 255 -8.90 7.75 -3.91
C ALA A 255 -9.88 6.60 -4.15
N ARG A 256 -10.48 6.48 -5.34
CA ARG A 256 -11.37 5.36 -5.69
C ARG A 256 -10.60 4.07 -5.95
N ALA A 257 -9.43 4.14 -6.57
CA ALA A 257 -8.60 3.00 -6.93
C ALA A 257 -7.92 2.34 -5.70
N THR A 258 -7.97 2.98 -4.53
CA THR A 258 -7.43 2.44 -3.27
C THR A 258 -8.49 1.88 -2.34
N GLN A 259 -9.74 1.77 -2.79
CA GLN A 259 -10.80 1.24 -1.95
C GLN A 259 -10.74 -0.29 -1.89
N GLY A 260 -10.89 -0.83 -0.68
CA GLY A 260 -10.95 -2.27 -0.45
C GLY A 260 -9.59 -2.90 -0.12
N HIS A 261 -9.64 -4.16 0.30
CA HIS A 261 -8.48 -4.90 0.81
C HIS A 261 -7.58 -5.49 -0.30
N ASP A 262 -8.09 -5.55 -1.52
CA ASP A 262 -7.42 -6.00 -2.74
C ASP A 262 -6.65 -4.88 -3.45
N ARG A 263 -6.72 -3.65 -2.95
CA ARG A 263 -5.98 -2.52 -3.49
C ARG A 263 -4.93 -2.04 -2.49
N PRO A 264 -3.80 -1.46 -2.96
CA PRO A 264 -2.83 -0.86 -2.08
C PRO A 264 -3.40 0.41 -1.42
N ASP A 265 -3.08 0.63 -0.14
CA ASP A 265 -3.43 1.88 0.54
C ASP A 265 -2.68 3.07 -0.10
N LEU A 266 -3.29 4.26 -0.12
CA LEU A 266 -2.64 5.50 -0.55
C LEU A 266 -2.11 6.26 0.66
N ILE A 267 -0.80 6.49 0.72
CA ILE A 267 -0.17 7.31 1.75
C ILE A 267 -0.02 8.74 1.22
N VAL A 268 -0.66 9.69 1.89
CA VAL A 268 -0.64 11.11 1.52
C VAL A 268 0.13 11.89 2.59
N PRO A 269 1.30 12.48 2.27
CA PRO A 269 2.02 13.30 3.22
C PRO A 269 1.33 14.65 3.41
N ALA A 270 1.31 15.11 4.66
CA ALA A 270 0.87 16.46 4.99
C ALA A 270 1.58 16.95 6.26
N SER A 271 1.95 18.23 6.29
CA SER A 271 2.63 18.81 7.44
C SER A 271 1.76 18.76 8.69
N PHE A 272 2.33 18.32 9.81
CA PHE A 272 1.67 18.31 11.12
C PHE A 272 1.10 19.68 11.50
N ARG A 273 1.87 20.74 11.21
CA ARG A 273 1.46 22.13 11.42
C ARG A 273 0.23 22.54 10.60
N THR A 274 0.06 22.01 9.39
CA THR A 274 -1.12 22.30 8.56
C THR A 274 -2.34 21.59 9.12
N LEU A 275 -2.23 20.27 9.33
CA LEU A 275 -3.33 19.43 9.82
C LEU A 275 -3.75 19.74 11.26
N GLY A 276 -2.85 20.36 12.02
CA GLY A 276 -3.15 20.93 13.32
C GLY A 276 -4.06 22.17 13.28
N THR A 277 -4.37 22.78 12.14
CA THR A 277 -5.18 24.01 12.08
C THR A 277 -6.64 23.75 11.69
N GLN A 278 -7.51 24.74 11.89
CA GLN A 278 -8.87 24.70 11.33
C GLN A 278 -8.83 24.57 9.79
N ARG A 279 -7.93 25.33 9.14
CA ARG A 279 -7.73 25.26 7.69
C ARG A 279 -7.40 23.83 7.23
N GLY A 280 -6.51 23.13 7.93
CA GLY A 280 -6.17 21.73 7.60
C GLY A 280 -7.37 20.78 7.69
N ARG A 281 -8.27 20.99 8.66
CA ARG A 281 -9.52 20.22 8.78
C ARG A 281 -10.48 20.52 7.64
N ASP A 282 -10.62 21.79 7.30
CA ASP A 282 -11.47 22.23 6.17
C ASP A 282 -10.93 21.68 4.85
N MET A 283 -9.59 21.60 4.70
CA MET A 283 -8.96 20.98 3.53
C MET A 283 -9.30 19.49 3.40
N LEU A 284 -9.21 18.71 4.49
CA LEU A 284 -9.52 17.27 4.46
C LEU A 284 -10.97 16.98 4.09
N THR A 285 -11.90 17.81 4.57
CA THR A 285 -13.34 17.59 4.37
C THR A 285 -13.89 18.30 3.12
N GLY A 286 -13.20 19.32 2.61
CA GLY A 286 -13.61 20.15 1.49
C GLY A 286 -12.87 19.89 0.17
N THR A 287 -11.90 18.98 0.13
CA THR A 287 -11.19 18.66 -1.12
C THR A 287 -12.11 17.92 -2.09
N SER A 288 -12.43 18.56 -3.22
CA SER A 288 -13.22 17.95 -4.28
C SER A 288 -12.62 16.62 -4.74
N GLY A 289 -13.46 15.58 -4.82
CA GLY A 289 -13.05 14.22 -5.17
C GLY A 289 -12.66 13.34 -3.98
N LEU A 290 -12.55 13.91 -2.76
CA LEU A 290 -12.31 13.16 -1.53
C LEU A 290 -13.54 13.21 -0.61
N SER A 291 -14.30 12.12 -0.57
CA SER A 291 -15.37 11.96 0.43
C SER A 291 -14.83 11.30 1.70
N LEU A 292 -15.54 11.45 2.82
CA LEU A 292 -15.19 10.75 4.07
C LEU A 292 -15.16 9.22 3.91
N ALA A 293 -16.02 8.66 3.05
CA ALA A 293 -16.00 7.23 2.76
C ALA A 293 -14.69 6.82 2.08
N LEU A 294 -14.23 7.59 1.09
CA LEU A 294 -12.98 7.32 0.39
C LEU A 294 -11.75 7.48 1.31
N LEU A 295 -11.74 8.52 2.15
CA LEU A 295 -10.68 8.75 3.12
C LEU A 295 -10.55 7.58 4.10
N ARG A 296 -11.67 7.10 4.65
CA ARG A 296 -11.69 5.96 5.58
C ARG A 296 -11.39 4.61 4.91
N GLY A 297 -11.69 4.49 3.62
CA GLY A 297 -11.61 3.22 2.90
C GLY A 297 -10.23 2.85 2.38
N GLY A 298 -9.33 3.82 2.17
CA GLY A 298 -8.00 3.51 1.59
C GLY A 298 -6.97 4.63 1.60
N ILE A 299 -7.16 5.70 2.38
CA ILE A 299 -6.20 6.80 2.49
C ILE A 299 -5.57 6.82 3.89
N MET A 300 -4.25 6.74 3.94
CA MET A 300 -3.45 6.92 5.15
C MET A 300 -2.78 8.30 5.12
N MET A 301 -2.91 9.08 6.18
CA MET A 301 -2.23 10.37 6.28
C MET A 301 -0.86 10.17 6.89
N GLU A 302 0.20 10.59 6.21
CA GLU A 302 1.55 10.66 6.77
C GLU A 302 1.82 12.06 7.31
N LEU A 303 1.86 12.18 8.64
CA LEU A 303 2.28 13.39 9.33
C LEU A 303 3.78 13.60 9.12
N VAL A 304 4.12 14.66 8.40
CA VAL A 304 5.51 15.14 8.29
C VAL A 304 5.73 16.33 9.25
N ASP A 305 7.00 16.73 9.41
CA ASP A 305 7.43 17.79 10.34
C ASP A 305 7.19 17.48 11.83
N VAL A 306 7.04 16.20 12.18
CA VAL A 306 6.99 15.77 13.59
C VAL A 306 8.41 15.74 14.14
N THR A 307 8.73 16.72 14.99
CA THR A 307 10.06 16.88 15.59
C THR A 307 10.04 16.70 17.10
N ARG A 308 11.22 16.66 17.73
CA ARG A 308 11.38 16.62 19.20
C ARG A 308 10.58 17.71 19.94
N GLY A 309 10.38 18.88 19.32
CA GLY A 309 9.64 19.99 19.93
C GLY A 309 8.12 19.84 19.90
N THR A 310 7.60 18.80 19.25
CA THR A 310 6.16 18.60 19.07
C THR A 310 5.49 18.27 20.41
N PRO A 311 4.53 19.09 20.90
CA PRO A 311 3.84 18.79 22.15
C PRO A 311 3.01 17.50 22.03
N ALA A 312 3.26 16.53 22.90
CA ALA A 312 2.59 15.22 22.87
C ALA A 312 1.06 15.35 22.91
N GLY A 313 0.52 16.22 23.78
CA GLY A 313 -0.93 16.45 23.85
C GLY A 313 -1.53 16.95 22.53
N ARG A 314 -0.85 17.86 21.83
CA ARG A 314 -1.29 18.37 20.54
C ARG A 314 -1.21 17.29 19.45
N LEU A 315 -0.15 16.48 19.48
CA LEU A 315 -0.01 15.36 18.57
C LEU A 315 -1.16 14.36 18.74
N LEU A 316 -1.49 13.97 19.98
CA LEU A 316 -2.58 13.05 20.27
C LEU A 316 -3.93 13.57 19.75
N GLU A 317 -4.20 14.86 19.90
CA GLU A 317 -5.40 15.51 19.38
C GLU A 317 -5.48 15.41 17.84
N VAL A 318 -4.41 15.78 17.14
CA VAL A 318 -4.36 15.74 15.68
C VAL A 318 -4.48 14.30 15.17
N VAL A 319 -3.74 13.36 15.77
CA VAL A 319 -3.81 11.94 15.39
C VAL A 319 -5.20 11.37 15.65
N GLY A 320 -5.83 11.70 16.79
CA GLY A 320 -7.18 11.27 17.12
C GLY A 320 -8.22 11.76 16.11
N LEU A 321 -8.12 13.02 15.69
CA LEU A 321 -8.96 13.58 14.65
C LEU A 321 -8.76 12.88 13.30
N LEU A 322 -7.52 12.71 12.87
CA LEU A 322 -7.22 12.11 11.57
C LEU A 322 -7.70 10.66 11.51
N LYS A 323 -7.52 9.88 12.57
CA LYS A 323 -8.05 8.52 12.67
C LYS A 323 -9.56 8.42 12.53
N ALA A 324 -10.30 9.45 12.93
CA ALA A 324 -11.75 9.49 12.73
C ALA A 324 -12.13 9.76 11.27
N LEU A 325 -11.23 10.33 10.47
CA LEU A 325 -11.48 10.76 9.10
C LEU A 325 -10.83 9.85 8.06
N THR A 326 -9.74 9.16 8.37
CA THR A 326 -8.91 8.42 7.40
C THR A 326 -8.72 6.95 7.80
N ARG A 327 -8.22 6.13 6.86
CA ARG A 327 -7.93 4.70 7.09
C ARG A 327 -6.87 4.50 8.19
N GLY A 328 -5.91 5.41 8.25
CA GLY A 328 -4.82 5.36 9.23
C GLY A 328 -4.01 6.64 9.25
N VAL A 329 -3.16 6.74 10.28
CA VAL A 329 -2.21 7.84 10.45
C VAL A 329 -0.83 7.27 10.65
N ILE A 330 0.11 7.74 9.85
CA ILE A 330 1.54 7.44 9.88
C ILE A 330 2.26 8.68 10.38
N ALA A 331 3.35 8.52 11.13
CA ALA A 331 4.26 9.64 11.40
C ALA A 331 5.62 9.38 10.76
N ARG A 332 6.10 10.37 10.02
CA ARG A 332 7.50 10.43 9.59
C ARG A 332 8.32 11.05 10.69
N VAL A 333 9.34 10.33 11.12
CA VAL A 333 10.19 10.73 12.23
C VAL A 333 11.63 10.85 11.79
N PRO A 334 12.37 11.78 12.40
CA PRO A 334 13.82 11.83 12.22
C PRO A 334 14.46 10.64 12.99
N PRO A 335 15.74 10.32 12.72
CA PRO A 335 16.39 9.11 13.27
C PRO A 335 16.63 9.18 14.79
N GLU A 336 16.37 10.30 15.48
CA GLU A 336 16.63 10.42 16.91
C GLU A 336 15.56 9.75 17.79
N LYS A 337 16.02 9.03 18.82
CA LYS A 337 15.18 8.28 19.76
C LYS A 337 14.16 9.15 20.50
N GLU A 338 14.50 10.40 20.81
CA GLU A 338 13.61 11.32 21.52
C GLU A 338 12.32 11.60 20.73
N ALA A 339 12.37 11.60 19.40
CA ALA A 339 11.21 11.84 18.55
C ALA A 339 10.17 10.70 18.64
N LEU A 340 10.63 9.46 18.90
CA LEU A 340 9.75 8.30 19.04
C LEU A 340 8.98 8.28 20.36
N ARG A 341 9.55 8.86 21.43
CA ARG A 341 8.95 8.80 22.78
C ARG A 341 7.56 9.44 22.85
N VAL A 342 7.34 10.53 22.12
CA VAL A 342 6.07 11.25 22.11
C VAL A 342 4.98 10.52 21.31
N LEU A 343 5.34 9.49 20.52
CA LEU A 343 4.43 8.78 19.62
C LEU A 343 3.80 7.53 20.24
N ARG A 344 4.34 7.06 21.38
CA ARG A 344 3.92 5.79 22.00
C ARG A 344 2.43 5.72 22.25
N ASP A 345 1.83 6.81 22.72
CA ASP A 345 0.42 6.87 23.07
C ASP A 345 -0.48 7.24 21.88
N ALA A 346 0.11 7.66 20.75
CA ALA A 346 -0.63 8.07 19.56
C ALA A 346 -1.24 6.88 18.80
N ARG A 347 -0.78 5.65 19.08
CA ARG A 347 -1.25 4.38 18.47
C ARG A 347 -1.26 4.45 16.93
N LEU A 348 -0.20 4.97 16.33
CA LEU A 348 -0.12 5.19 14.89
C LEU A 348 -0.30 3.88 14.10
N ALA A 349 -0.84 4.00 12.88
CA ALA A 349 -0.88 2.89 11.94
C ALA A 349 0.52 2.56 11.41
N GLY A 350 1.41 3.57 11.34
CA GLY A 350 2.80 3.36 10.99
C GLY A 350 3.78 4.44 11.43
N LEU A 351 5.06 4.08 11.38
CA LEU A 351 6.21 4.96 11.57
C LEU A 351 7.13 4.85 10.37
N THR A 352 7.58 5.98 9.85
CA THR A 352 8.48 6.04 8.70
C THR A 352 9.75 6.82 9.02
N LEU A 353 10.88 6.32 8.53
CA LEU A 353 12.14 7.06 8.44
C LEU A 353 12.40 7.33 6.95
N ASP A 354 12.64 8.59 6.59
CA ASP A 354 12.98 8.96 5.22
C ASP A 354 14.49 8.90 5.03
N ALA A 355 14.95 8.25 3.95
CA ALA A 355 16.36 8.10 3.67
C ALA A 355 17.09 9.43 3.43
N SER A 356 16.36 10.51 3.11
CA SER A 356 16.95 11.85 3.00
C SER A 356 17.38 12.46 4.34
N ASP A 357 16.90 11.91 5.45
CA ASP A 357 17.35 12.29 6.81
C ASP A 357 18.62 11.53 7.23
N LEU A 358 19.02 10.50 6.46
CA LEU A 358 20.22 9.70 6.71
C LEU A 358 21.43 10.37 6.06
N ILE A 359 22.28 10.98 6.89
CA ILE A 359 23.46 11.75 6.42
C ILE A 359 24.73 11.16 7.01
N GLY A 360 25.68 10.81 6.15
CA GLY A 360 27.01 10.38 6.55
C GLY A 360 27.55 9.22 5.70
N PRO A 361 28.65 8.61 6.11
CA PRO A 361 29.19 7.41 5.47
C PRO A 361 28.25 6.21 5.66
N ALA A 362 28.42 5.18 4.83
CA ALA A 362 27.50 4.04 4.77
C ALA A 362 27.35 3.31 6.11
N GLU A 363 28.43 3.21 6.90
CA GLU A 363 28.44 2.57 8.21
C GLU A 363 27.53 3.31 9.21
N LYS A 364 27.54 4.65 9.16
CA LYS A 364 26.67 5.47 10.01
C LYS A 364 25.21 5.32 9.58
N ILE A 365 24.94 5.37 8.28
CA ILE A 365 23.58 5.17 7.73
C ILE A 365 23.03 3.81 8.16
N ALA A 366 23.84 2.75 8.07
CA ALA A 366 23.44 1.42 8.53
C ALA A 366 23.18 1.40 10.05
N ALA A 367 24.02 2.04 10.85
CA ALA A 367 23.82 2.15 12.30
C ALA A 367 22.52 2.88 12.65
N ASP A 368 22.20 3.98 11.95
CA ASP A 368 20.98 4.76 12.14
C ASP A 368 19.73 3.93 11.78
N ILE A 369 19.76 3.16 10.68
CA ILE A 369 18.67 2.24 10.30
C ILE A 369 18.46 1.17 11.38
N MET A 370 19.54 0.56 11.87
CA MET A 370 19.47 -0.46 12.93
C MET A 370 18.97 0.12 14.27
N ALA A 371 19.35 1.34 14.61
CA ALA A 371 18.88 2.04 15.80
C ALA A 371 17.38 2.34 15.70
N PHE A 372 16.94 2.86 14.55
CA PHE A 372 15.53 3.14 14.29
C PHE A 372 14.68 1.87 14.39
N GLY A 373 15.07 0.77 13.75
CA GLY A 373 14.31 -0.49 13.82
C GLY A 373 14.18 -1.03 15.24
N ARG A 374 15.25 -0.92 16.05
CA ARG A 374 15.22 -1.31 17.47
C ARG A 374 14.28 -0.45 18.31
N ASP A 375 14.35 0.87 18.14
CA ASP A 375 13.60 1.82 18.96
C ASP A 375 12.12 1.94 18.53
N ALA A 376 11.81 1.71 17.25
CA ALA A 376 10.45 1.73 16.72
C ALA A 376 9.67 0.43 16.97
N LYS A 377 10.37 -0.66 17.33
CA LYS A 377 9.78 -1.99 17.50
C LYS A 377 8.60 -1.96 18.48
N GLY A 378 7.44 -2.40 18.00
CA GLY A 378 6.21 -2.49 18.80
C GLY A 378 5.49 -1.17 19.03
N LEU A 379 5.96 -0.05 18.47
CA LEU A 379 5.26 1.24 18.55
C LEU A 379 4.13 1.37 17.53
N ALA A 380 4.26 0.74 16.36
CA ALA A 380 3.24 0.70 15.33
C ALA A 380 3.32 -0.63 14.55
N PRO A 381 2.21 -1.08 13.92
CA PRO A 381 2.20 -2.27 13.07
C PRO A 381 3.10 -2.13 11.83
N MET A 382 3.08 -0.96 11.20
CA MET A 382 3.93 -0.64 10.05
C MET A 382 5.13 0.17 10.50
N ILE A 383 6.33 -0.35 10.31
CA ILE A 383 7.59 0.38 10.46
C ILE A 383 8.31 0.33 9.13
N ALA A 384 8.58 1.48 8.52
CA ALA A 384 9.11 1.54 7.16
C ALA A 384 10.31 2.47 6.98
N LEU A 385 11.17 2.13 6.02
CA LEU A 385 12.23 2.97 5.51
C LEU A 385 11.91 3.38 4.08
N GLN A 386 11.78 4.67 3.80
CA GLN A 386 11.26 5.15 2.52
C GLN A 386 12.21 6.11 1.79
N GLY A 387 11.92 6.33 0.52
CA GLY A 387 12.70 7.23 -0.32
C GLY A 387 14.15 6.76 -0.53
N LEU A 388 14.37 5.45 -0.50
CA LEU A 388 15.67 4.81 -0.65
C LEU A 388 16.23 5.03 -2.07
N PRO A 389 17.54 5.29 -2.21
CA PRO A 389 18.13 5.49 -3.52
C PRO A 389 18.29 4.19 -4.32
N ALA A 390 18.33 3.04 -3.64
CA ALA A 390 18.54 1.74 -4.26
C ALA A 390 17.97 0.60 -3.41
N GLU A 391 17.67 -0.53 -4.05
CA GLU A 391 17.12 -1.71 -3.37
C GLU A 391 18.10 -2.43 -2.45
N GLY A 392 19.41 -2.21 -2.62
CA GLY A 392 20.41 -2.82 -1.73
C GLY A 392 20.17 -2.51 -0.25
N TYR A 393 19.48 -1.42 0.05
CA TYR A 393 19.09 -1.04 1.42
C TYR A 393 17.91 -1.84 1.99
N PHE A 394 17.18 -2.62 1.19
CA PHE A 394 16.07 -3.44 1.69
C PHE A 394 16.56 -4.53 2.63
N ALA A 395 17.71 -5.15 2.34
CA ALA A 395 18.33 -6.13 3.23
C ALA A 395 18.71 -5.51 4.59
N ALA A 396 19.18 -4.26 4.59
CA ALA A 396 19.47 -3.52 5.82
C ALA A 396 18.19 -3.20 6.60
N ALA A 397 17.13 -2.78 5.91
CA ALA A 397 15.81 -2.54 6.51
C ALA A 397 15.23 -3.82 7.15
N GLU A 398 15.30 -4.95 6.44
CA GLU A 398 14.85 -6.26 6.92
C GLU A 398 15.66 -6.72 8.15
N THR A 399 16.99 -6.58 8.09
CA THR A 399 17.90 -6.91 9.22
C THR A 399 17.60 -6.05 10.46
N ALA A 400 17.20 -4.80 10.27
CA ALA A 400 16.77 -3.90 11.34
C ALA A 400 15.38 -4.25 11.91
N GLY A 401 14.68 -5.22 11.33
CA GLY A 401 13.33 -5.63 11.73
C GLY A 401 12.25 -4.69 11.22
N LEU A 402 12.52 -3.90 10.18
CA LEU A 402 11.51 -3.08 9.54
C LEU A 402 10.56 -3.97 8.73
N THR A 403 9.30 -3.54 8.64
CA THR A 403 8.24 -4.30 7.97
C THR A 403 8.11 -3.93 6.49
N HIS A 404 8.45 -2.68 6.15
CA HIS A 404 8.26 -2.15 4.80
C HIS A 404 9.46 -1.31 4.35
N ALA A 405 9.64 -1.20 3.04
CA ALA A 405 10.58 -0.26 2.45
C ALA A 405 10.06 0.34 1.14
N ALA A 406 10.54 1.52 0.77
CA ALA A 406 10.17 2.17 -0.49
C ALA A 406 11.38 2.83 -1.16
N LEU A 407 11.45 2.72 -2.49
CA LEU A 407 12.43 3.43 -3.31
C LEU A 407 11.96 4.85 -3.61
N ARG A 408 12.92 5.77 -3.74
CA ARG A 408 12.65 7.12 -4.27
C ARG A 408 12.20 6.98 -5.72
N ALA A 409 11.05 7.56 -6.05
CA ALA A 409 10.59 7.59 -7.43
C ALA A 409 11.51 8.48 -8.29
N SER A 410 11.84 8.02 -9.49
CA SER A 410 12.62 8.78 -10.45
C SER A 410 11.80 9.93 -11.04
N HIS A 411 12.29 11.17 -10.90
CA HIS A 411 11.61 12.35 -11.42
C HIS A 411 11.93 12.56 -12.92
N PRO A 412 10.94 12.83 -13.79
CA PRO A 412 11.19 13.12 -15.21
C PRO A 412 12.12 14.32 -15.51
N ILE A 413 12.23 15.32 -14.63
CA ILE A 413 13.11 16.49 -14.90
C ILE A 413 14.59 16.10 -14.85
N THR A 414 14.97 15.16 -13.99
CA THR A 414 16.36 14.65 -13.92
C THR A 414 16.75 13.92 -15.21
N ALA A 415 15.80 13.25 -15.88
CA ALA A 415 16.04 12.61 -17.16
C ALA A 415 16.29 13.63 -18.30
N SER A 416 15.56 14.75 -18.32
CA SER A 416 15.75 15.80 -19.33
C SER A 416 17.06 16.58 -19.16
N ALA A 417 17.48 16.83 -17.92
CA ALA A 417 18.77 17.49 -17.64
C ALA A 417 19.97 16.59 -17.95
N ALA A 418 19.87 15.27 -17.70
CA ALA A 418 20.90 14.30 -18.07
C ALA A 418 21.00 14.12 -19.59
N ALA A 419 19.87 14.07 -20.31
CA ALA A 419 19.85 14.00 -21.77
C ALA A 419 20.44 15.25 -22.43
N LYS A 420 20.25 16.45 -21.85
CA LYS A 420 20.89 17.69 -22.34
C LYS A 420 22.40 17.75 -22.07
N ARG A 421 22.90 17.08 -21.03
CA ARG A 421 24.35 16.99 -20.74
C ARG A 421 25.08 15.93 -21.57
N ALA A 422 24.38 14.92 -22.07
CA ALA A 422 24.97 13.88 -22.93
C ALA A 422 25.08 14.30 -24.41
N VAL A 423 24.48 15.42 -24.79
CA VAL A 423 24.45 15.96 -26.16
C VAL A 423 25.21 17.29 -26.27
N GLY A 424 25.84 17.75 -25.18
CA GLY A 424 26.55 19.03 -25.09
C GLY A 424 28.06 18.89 -25.00
#